data_AF-A0A512NN73-F1
#
_entry.id   AF-A0A512NN73-F1
#
_cell.length_a   1.000
_cell.length_b   1.000
_cell.length_c   1.000
_cell.angle_alpha   90.00
_cell.angle_beta   90.00
_cell.angle_gamma   90.00
#
_symmetry.space_group_name_H-M   'P 1'
#
loop_
_entity.id
_entity.type
_entity.pdbx_description
1 polymer ?
#
loop_
_entity_poly.entity_id
_entity_poly.type
_entity_poly.pdbx_seq_one_letter_code
_entity_poly.pdbx_strand_id
1 'polypeptide(L)'
;MLGFAWAPKARAQANGHHLYHADYYSKWKQPGTDTSCCNGKETKDGNIGGDCYPTTAEVRDGHWWAKTDDGQWVVVPYDRILPERNPDIERAHLCFSYGRVLCFVPPNTGT
;
A
#
# COMPACT_ATOMS: atom_id res chain seq x y z
N MET A 1 4.88 -33.41 17.86
CA MET A 1 5.20 -31.97 17.74
C MET A 1 4.69 -31.52 16.37
N LEU A 2 3.55 -30.83 16.32
CA LEU A 2 2.99 -30.31 15.07
C LEU A 2 3.60 -28.92 14.84
N GLY A 3 4.57 -28.85 13.92
CA GLY A 3 5.20 -27.60 13.54
C GLY A 3 4.21 -26.73 12.77
N PHE A 4 3.83 -25.59 13.34
CA PHE A 4 3.15 -24.53 12.61
C PHE A 4 4.15 -23.90 11.64
N ALA A 5 4.05 -24.27 10.37
CA ALA A 5 4.70 -23.53 9.30
C ALA A 5 4.00 -22.17 9.15
N TRP A 6 4.56 -21.13 9.76
CA TRP A 6 4.23 -19.75 9.39
C TRP A 6 4.84 -19.47 8.02
N ALA A 7 4.05 -19.72 6.97
CA ALA A 7 4.34 -19.15 5.67
C ALA A 7 4.20 -17.61 5.78
N PRO A 8 5.24 -16.81 5.46
CA PRO A 8 5.04 -15.38 5.31
C PRO A 8 4.07 -15.19 4.15
N LYS A 9 2.91 -14.62 4.46
CA LYS A 9 1.82 -14.39 3.51
C LYS A 9 2.33 -13.53 2.34
N ALA A 10 2.45 -14.15 1.17
CA ALA A 10 2.57 -13.48 -0.12
C ALA A 10 1.24 -12.78 -0.48
N ARG A 11 0.80 -11.87 0.39
CA ARG A 11 -0.58 -11.36 0.43
C ARG A 11 -0.81 -10.22 -0.56
N ALA A 12 0.15 -9.30 -0.64
CA ALA A 12 0.00 -8.13 -1.49
C ALA A 12 0.14 -8.42 -3.01
N GLN A 13 0.64 -9.59 -3.39
CA GLN A 13 0.62 -10.08 -4.77
C GLN A 13 -0.81 -10.10 -5.35
N ALA A 14 -1.78 -10.55 -4.55
CA ALA A 14 -3.14 -10.85 -4.98
C ALA A 14 -4.03 -9.60 -5.13
N ASN A 15 -3.64 -8.48 -4.52
CA ASN A 15 -4.49 -7.29 -4.45
C ASN A 15 -4.19 -6.25 -5.55
N GLY A 16 -3.58 -6.67 -6.66
CA GLY A 16 -3.31 -5.77 -7.79
C GLY A 16 -2.03 -4.96 -7.65
N HIS A 17 -1.07 -5.38 -6.82
CA HIS A 17 0.24 -4.72 -6.71
C HIS A 17 0.93 -4.54 -8.07
N HIS A 18 1.03 -5.63 -8.83
CA HIS A 18 1.72 -5.68 -10.12
C HIS A 18 1.18 -4.65 -11.12
N LEU A 19 -0.10 -4.30 -11.05
CA LEU A 19 -0.76 -3.36 -11.96
C LEU A 19 -0.20 -1.94 -11.86
N TYR A 20 0.31 -1.55 -10.70
CA TYR A 20 0.77 -0.18 -10.43
C TYR A 20 2.26 -0.11 -10.09
N HIS A 21 2.95 -1.26 -10.02
CA HIS A 21 4.33 -1.31 -9.54
C HIS A 21 5.30 -0.54 -10.44
N ALA A 22 5.35 -0.87 -11.73
CA ALA A 22 6.33 -0.32 -12.67
C ALA A 22 6.14 1.20 -12.85
N ASP A 23 4.90 1.65 -12.96
CA ASP A 23 4.61 3.03 -13.30
C ASP A 23 4.51 3.97 -12.09
N TYR A 24 4.20 3.44 -10.90
CA TYR A 24 3.91 4.24 -9.71
C TYR A 24 4.69 3.77 -8.48
N TYR A 25 4.41 2.58 -7.95
CA TYR A 25 4.91 2.21 -6.61
C TYR A 25 6.44 2.15 -6.51
N SER A 26 7.11 1.71 -7.57
CA SER A 26 8.58 1.66 -7.63
C SER A 26 9.26 3.03 -7.61
N LYS A 27 8.49 4.11 -7.84
CA LYS A 27 8.99 5.50 -7.91
C LYS A 27 8.68 6.30 -6.65
N TRP A 28 7.69 5.88 -5.88
CA TRP A 28 7.27 6.61 -4.68
C TRP A 28 8.27 6.45 -3.54
N LYS A 29 8.50 7.58 -2.84
CA LYS A 29 9.41 7.68 -1.70
C LYS A 29 8.68 8.21 -0.48
N GLN A 30 9.10 7.75 0.70
CA GLN A 30 8.55 8.22 1.97
C GLN A 30 8.85 9.71 2.14
N PRO A 31 7.87 10.55 2.53
CA PRO A 31 8.05 11.99 2.66
C PRO A 31 9.26 12.38 3.51
N GLY A 32 10.03 13.35 3.03
CA GLY A 32 11.24 13.84 3.71
C GLY A 32 12.45 12.90 3.62
N THR A 33 12.41 11.83 2.82
CA THR A 33 13.51 10.88 2.66
C THR A 33 13.65 10.40 1.22
N ASP A 34 14.77 9.73 0.91
CA ASP A 34 14.95 8.96 -0.34
C ASP A 34 14.52 7.49 -0.23
N THR A 35 13.92 7.10 0.90
CA THR A 35 13.55 5.70 1.15
C THR A 35 12.32 5.34 0.34
N SER A 36 12.37 4.22 -0.40
CA SER A 36 11.23 3.69 -1.15
C SER A 36 10.00 3.47 -0.26
N CYS A 37 8.83 3.76 -0.81
CA CYS A 37 7.54 3.33 -0.23
C CYS A 37 7.27 1.84 -0.43
N CYS A 38 7.85 1.26 -1.47
CA CYS A 38 7.54 -0.06 -2.00
C CYS A 38 8.72 -1.01 -1.87
N ASN A 39 8.46 -2.25 -1.45
CA ASN A 39 9.44 -3.34 -1.43
C ASN A 39 9.22 -4.37 -2.56
N GLY A 40 8.61 -3.93 -3.66
CA GLY A 40 8.25 -4.75 -4.81
C GLY A 40 9.40 -5.64 -5.28
N LYS A 41 9.11 -6.94 -5.39
CA LYS A 41 10.04 -7.97 -5.83
C LYS A 41 9.35 -8.98 -6.71
N GLU A 42 10.09 -9.51 -7.67
CA GLU A 42 9.64 -10.65 -8.46
C GLU A 42 9.47 -11.86 -7.54
N THR A 43 8.34 -12.53 -7.70
CA THR A 43 8.04 -13.78 -7.00
C THR A 43 8.36 -14.98 -7.86
N LYS A 44 8.39 -16.16 -7.24
CA LYS A 44 8.70 -17.43 -7.92
C LYS A 44 7.77 -17.73 -9.10
N ASP A 45 6.57 -17.17 -9.11
CA ASP A 45 5.56 -17.38 -10.15
C ASP A 45 5.64 -16.33 -11.27
N GLY A 46 6.75 -15.58 -11.38
CA GLY A 46 6.99 -14.57 -12.42
C GLY A 46 6.20 -13.26 -12.25
N ASN A 47 5.41 -13.15 -11.18
CA ASN A 47 4.61 -11.97 -10.87
C ASN A 47 5.35 -11.06 -9.87
N ILE A 48 5.09 -9.75 -9.89
CA ILE A 48 5.68 -8.80 -8.92
C ILE A 48 4.71 -8.58 -7.75
N GLY A 49 5.21 -8.72 -6.53
CA GLY A 49 4.48 -8.35 -5.31
C GLY A 49 5.31 -7.51 -4.37
N GLY A 50 4.63 -6.78 -3.51
CA GLY A 50 5.24 -5.94 -2.51
C GLY A 50 4.18 -5.28 -1.65
N ASP A 51 4.59 -4.54 -0.63
CA ASP A 51 3.74 -3.96 0.42
C ASP A 51 2.75 -2.86 -0.02
N CYS A 52 2.74 -2.48 -1.30
CA CYS A 52 1.81 -1.49 -1.86
C CYS A 52 0.63 -2.14 -2.60
N TYR A 53 -0.58 -1.64 -2.38
CA TYR A 53 -1.79 -2.14 -3.05
C TYR A 53 -2.89 -1.05 -3.11
N PRO A 54 -3.76 -1.08 -4.12
CA PRO A 54 -4.98 -0.28 -4.11
C PRO A 54 -5.88 -0.71 -2.95
N THR A 55 -6.58 0.24 -2.35
CA THR A 55 -7.44 0.01 -1.18
C THR A 55 -8.67 0.92 -1.16
N THR A 56 -9.69 0.50 -0.41
CA THR A 56 -10.71 1.40 0.11
C THR A 56 -10.10 2.32 1.17
N ALA A 57 -10.47 3.60 1.12
CA ALA A 57 -10.14 4.58 2.15
C ALA A 57 -11.31 5.54 2.35
N GLU A 58 -11.42 6.10 3.55
CA GLU A 58 -12.43 7.10 3.90
C GLU A 58 -11.90 8.08 4.93
N VAL A 59 -12.50 9.27 5.00
CA VAL A 59 -12.19 10.26 6.02
C VAL A 59 -13.06 10.02 7.25
N ARG A 60 -12.44 9.86 8.42
CA ARG A 60 -13.13 9.83 9.73
C ARG A 60 -12.46 10.84 10.65
N ASP A 61 -13.25 11.73 11.24
CA ASP A 61 -12.76 12.75 12.18
C ASP A 61 -11.55 13.55 11.64
N GLY A 62 -11.61 13.94 10.36
CA GLY A 62 -10.56 14.71 9.67
C GLY A 62 -9.31 13.92 9.27
N HIS A 63 -9.24 12.62 9.56
CA HIS A 63 -8.11 11.77 9.20
C HIS A 63 -8.50 10.76 8.12
N TRP A 64 -7.56 10.46 7.23
CA TRP A 64 -7.72 9.32 6.33
C TRP A 64 -7.60 8.01 7.10
N TRP A 65 -8.51 7.09 6.82
CA TRP A 65 -8.46 5.70 7.24
C TRP A 65 -8.39 4.83 6.00
N ALA A 66 -7.47 3.88 5.98
CA ALA A 66 -7.28 2.95 4.88
C ALA A 66 -7.46 1.51 5.36
N LYS A 67 -8.04 0.67 4.50
CA LYS A 67 -8.20 -0.74 4.80
C LYS A 67 -6.93 -1.51 4.41
N THR A 68 -6.35 -2.26 5.32
CA THR A 68 -5.24 -3.15 5.01
C THR A 68 -5.73 -4.36 4.22
N ASP A 69 -4.80 -5.07 3.58
CA ASP A 69 -5.05 -6.33 2.86
C ASP A 69 -5.79 -7.37 3.72
N ASP A 70 -5.45 -7.46 5.01
CA ASP A 70 -6.12 -8.35 5.96
C ASP A 70 -7.44 -7.82 6.52
N GLY A 71 -7.91 -6.69 6.00
CA GLY A 71 -9.23 -6.12 6.24
C GLY A 71 -9.32 -5.20 7.45
N GLN A 72 -8.21 -4.92 8.14
CA GLN A 72 -8.18 -3.99 9.27
C GLN A 72 -8.22 -2.54 8.78
N TRP A 73 -8.80 -1.65 9.57
CA TRP A 73 -8.75 -0.22 9.28
C TRP A 73 -7.62 0.42 10.08
N VAL A 74 -6.74 1.14 9.39
CA VAL A 74 -5.63 1.88 10.01
C VAL A 74 -5.77 3.36 9.72
N VAL A 75 -5.46 4.19 10.72
CA VAL A 75 -5.33 5.63 10.53
C VAL A 75 -4.09 5.91 9.69
N VAL A 76 -4.21 6.80 8.72
CA VAL A 76 -3.11 7.28 7.89
C VAL A 76 -2.49 8.50 8.56
N PRO A 77 -1.23 8.44 9.01
CA PRO A 77 -0.54 9.62 9.52
C PRO A 77 -0.38 10.68 8.42
N TYR A 78 -0.56 11.96 8.77
CA TYR A 78 -0.46 13.06 7.80
C TYR A 78 0.90 13.13 7.09
N ASP A 79 1.99 12.79 7.80
CA ASP A 79 3.36 12.75 7.26
C ASP A 79 3.60 11.57 6.30
N ARG A 80 2.58 10.75 6.03
CA ARG A 80 2.64 9.61 5.10
C ARG A 80 1.77 9.80 3.86
N ILE A 81 1.02 10.90 3.78
CA ILE A 81 0.23 11.24 2.61
C ILE A 81 1.17 11.81 1.54
N LEU A 82 1.25 11.15 0.39
CA LEU A 82 2.08 11.61 -0.71
C LEU A 82 1.34 12.68 -1.53
N PRO A 83 2.01 13.76 -1.95
CA PRO A 83 1.46 14.75 -2.87
C PRO A 83 1.54 14.26 -4.33
N GLU A 84 1.18 13.00 -4.56
CA GLU A 84 1.23 12.34 -5.87
C GLU A 84 -0.16 12.28 -6.50
N ARG A 85 -0.24 12.36 -7.83
CA ARG A 85 -1.51 12.13 -8.53
C ARG A 85 -1.89 10.67 -8.41
N ASN A 86 -3.08 10.40 -7.89
CA ASN A 86 -3.58 9.03 -7.81
C ASN A 86 -3.73 8.42 -9.23
N PRO A 87 -3.19 7.20 -9.47
CA PRO A 87 -3.38 6.48 -10.74
C PRO A 87 -4.78 5.89 -10.94
N ASP A 88 -5.58 5.74 -9.88
CA ASP A 88 -6.98 5.30 -9.89
C ASP A 88 -7.90 6.48 -9.48
N ILE A 89 -9.16 6.47 -9.95
CA ILE A 89 -10.14 7.52 -9.60
C ILE A 89 -10.79 7.19 -8.26
N GLU A 90 -11.21 5.93 -8.06
CA GLU A 90 -12.10 5.55 -6.96
C GLU A 90 -11.34 5.01 -5.76
N ARG A 91 -10.20 4.34 -5.99
CA ARG A 91 -9.44 3.69 -4.91
C ARG A 91 -8.25 4.52 -4.47
N ALA A 92 -7.94 4.44 -3.19
CA ALA A 92 -6.68 4.94 -2.66
C ALA A 92 -5.57 3.93 -2.92
N HIS A 93 -4.32 4.32 -2.68
CA HIS A 93 -3.18 3.42 -2.70
C HIS A 93 -2.46 3.45 -1.36
N LEU A 94 -2.21 2.27 -0.79
CA LEU A 94 -1.60 2.10 0.52
C LEU A 94 -0.36 1.23 0.40
N CYS A 95 0.77 1.74 0.88
CA CYS A 95 1.96 0.95 1.16
C CYS A 95 2.03 0.69 2.67
N PHE A 96 1.87 -0.57 3.08
CA PHE A 96 1.76 -0.95 4.48
C PHE A 96 2.67 -2.13 4.81
N SER A 97 3.59 -1.91 5.74
CA SER A 97 4.66 -2.85 6.05
C SER A 97 4.99 -2.77 7.53
N TYR A 98 5.31 -3.89 8.17
CA TYR A 98 5.66 -3.95 9.60
C TYR A 98 4.63 -3.29 10.53
N GLY A 99 3.33 -3.36 10.20
CA GLY A 99 2.26 -2.79 11.01
C GLY A 99 2.12 -1.27 10.93
N ARG A 100 2.75 -0.61 9.94
CA ARG A 100 2.68 0.84 9.76
C ARG A 100 2.45 1.24 8.30
N VAL A 101 1.83 2.40 8.13
CA VAL A 101 1.71 3.08 6.84
C VAL A 101 3.08 3.63 6.47
N LEU A 102 3.63 3.19 5.34
CA LEU A 102 4.83 3.77 4.75
C LEU A 102 4.46 5.00 3.92
N CYS A 103 3.47 4.84 3.05
CA CYS A 103 2.98 5.86 2.14
C CYS A 103 1.50 5.64 1.81
N PHE A 104 0.79 6.72 1.53
CA PHE A 104 -0.62 6.72 1.16
C PHE A 104 -0.90 7.78 0.09
N VAL A 105 -1.66 7.39 -0.93
CA VAL A 105 -2.21 8.32 -1.93
C VAL A 105 -3.74 8.27 -1.85
N PRO A 106 -4.43 9.38 -1.53
CA PRO A 106 -5.88 9.41 -1.39
C PRO A 106 -6.59 9.23 -2.75
N PRO A 107 -7.87 8.79 -2.77
CA PRO A 107 -8.67 8.74 -4.00
C PRO A 107 -8.72 10.10 -4.71
N ASN A 108 -8.82 10.09 -6.04
CA ASN A 108 -8.95 11.33 -6.82
C ASN A 108 -10.43 11.67 -7.07
N THR A 109 -11.21 11.75 -5.99
CA THR A 109 -12.65 12.02 -6.04
C THR A 109 -12.99 13.52 -5.98
N GLY A 110 -11.98 14.41 -5.95
CA GLY A 110 -12.18 15.85 -6.09
C GLY A 110 -12.89 16.55 -4.93
N THR A 111 -12.71 16.07 -3.69
CA THR A 111 -13.23 16.75 -2.48
C THR A 111 -12.40 17.95 -2.07
#